data_AF-A0A2E6UW31-F1
#
_entry.id   AF-A0A2E6UW31-F1
#
_cell.length_a   1.000
_cell.length_b   1.000
_cell.length_c   1.000
_cell.angle_alpha   90.00
_cell.angle_beta   90.00
_cell.angle_gamma   90.00
#
_symmetry.space_group_name_H-M   'P 1'
#
loop_
_entity.id
_entity.type
_entity.pdbx_description
1 polymer ?
#
loop_
_entity_poly.entity_id
_entity_poly.type
_entity_poly.pdbx_seq_one_letter_code
_entity_poly.pdbx_strand_id
1 'polypeptide(L)'
;MKFFGLLICFAIIGGAVVQIGPHLFNDVMSGIFVLGGALGFTLLKNRPQHMAENFGVGAVYFGWLGALVGLIAIAGNAFGIWGDVAAMGPALAVSMLPVLYGYTVNLVCMTISTAPKAE
;
A
#
# COMPACT_ATOMS: atom_id res chain seq x y z
N MET A 1 0.87 -1.38 -24.24
CA MET A 1 1.98 -0.62 -23.63
C MET A 1 1.84 -0.47 -22.11
N LYS A 2 0.68 -0.07 -21.56
CA LYS A 2 0.46 0.05 -20.10
C LYS A 2 0.80 -1.20 -19.29
N PHE A 3 0.34 -2.38 -19.74
CA PHE A 3 0.64 -3.66 -19.09
C PHE A 3 2.13 -4.04 -19.10
N PHE A 4 2.88 -3.62 -20.13
CA PHE A 4 4.33 -3.86 -20.18
C PHE A 4 5.06 -2.98 -19.16
N GLY A 5 4.65 -1.71 -19.00
CA GLY A 5 5.16 -0.85 -17.93
C GLY A 5 4.87 -1.41 -16.54
N LEU A 6 3.66 -1.93 -16.32
CA LEU A 6 3.29 -2.60 -15.08
C LEU A 6 4.20 -3.81 -14.78
N LEU A 7 4.44 -4.64 -15.79
CA LEU A 7 5.31 -5.82 -15.66
C LEU A 7 6.72 -5.41 -15.21
N ILE A 8 7.28 -4.34 -15.78
CA ILE A 8 8.60 -3.83 -15.37
C ILE A 8 8.57 -3.36 -13.91
N CYS A 9 7.55 -2.59 -13.51
CA CYS A 9 7.42 -2.14 -12.12
C CYS A 9 7.34 -3.32 -11.14
N PHE A 10 6.51 -4.32 -11.43
CA PHE A 10 6.39 -5.52 -10.59
C PHE A 10 7.65 -6.39 -10.61
N ALA A 11 8.37 -6.47 -11.73
CA ALA A 11 9.63 -7.20 -11.79
C ALA A 11 10.71 -6.55 -10.90
N ILE A 12 10.79 -5.22 -10.89
CA ILE A 12 11.75 -4.49 -10.03
C ILE A 12 11.37 -4.63 -8.55
N ILE A 13 10.10 -4.41 -8.20
CA ILE A 13 9.61 -4.55 -6.82
C ILE A 13 9.78 -5.99 -6.35
N GLY A 14 9.35 -6.96 -7.16
CA GLY A 14 9.47 -8.39 -6.86
C GLY A 14 10.92 -8.85 -6.73
N GLY A 15 11.82 -8.37 -7.60
CA GLY A 15 13.26 -8.63 -7.50
C GLY A 15 13.84 -8.12 -6.18
N ALA A 16 13.47 -6.92 -5.74
CA ALA A 16 13.89 -6.37 -4.45
C ALA A 16 13.33 -7.19 -3.28
N VAL A 17 12.06 -7.60 -3.33
CA VAL A 17 11.40 -8.43 -2.30
C VAL A 17 12.09 -9.80 -2.16
N VAL A 18 12.44 -10.45 -3.28
CA VAL A 18 13.14 -11.74 -3.29
C VAL A 18 14.54 -11.60 -2.70
N GLN A 19 15.26 -10.51 -3.03
CA GLN A 19 16.61 -10.25 -2.53
C GLN A 19 16.64 -10.01 -1.00
N ILE A 20 15.64 -9.31 -0.47
CA ILE A 20 15.58 -8.94 0.96
C ILE A 20 14.98 -10.08 1.81
N GLY A 21 13.98 -10.79 1.28
CA GLY A 21 13.28 -11.86 1.99
C GLY A 21 11.76 -11.66 1.96
N PRO A 22 11.00 -12.49 1.21
CA PRO A 22 9.55 -12.29 1.02
C PRO A 22 8.71 -12.31 2.31
N HIS A 23 9.18 -13.01 3.35
CA HIS A 23 8.48 -13.12 4.63
C HIS A 23 8.30 -11.76 5.34
N LEU A 24 9.19 -10.79 5.10
CA LEU A 24 9.08 -9.44 5.68
C LEU A 24 8.03 -8.57 4.99
N PHE A 25 7.59 -8.95 3.80
CA PHE A 25 6.68 -8.18 2.95
C PHE A 25 5.26 -8.72 2.95
N ASN A 26 4.95 -9.70 3.79
CA ASN A 26 3.65 -10.36 3.81
C ASN A 26 2.95 -10.12 5.15
N ASP A 27 2.17 -9.04 5.21
CA ASP A 27 1.29 -8.73 6.34
C ASP A 27 -0.15 -8.54 5.86
N VAL A 28 -1.01 -9.52 6.19
CA VAL A 28 -2.41 -9.55 5.73
C VAL A 28 -3.21 -8.37 6.30
N MET A 29 -2.93 -7.95 7.54
CA MET A 29 -3.67 -6.88 8.21
C MET A 29 -3.43 -5.52 7.54
N SER A 30 -2.18 -5.22 7.19
CA SER A 30 -1.81 -4.04 6.39
C SER A 30 -2.50 -4.04 5.03
N GLY A 31 -2.59 -5.21 4.38
CA GLY A 31 -3.30 -5.37 3.11
C GLY A 31 -4.80 -5.05 3.23
N ILE A 32 -5.47 -5.60 4.24
CA ILE A 32 -6.89 -5.34 4.51
C ILE A 32 -7.12 -3.85 4.83
N PHE A 33 -6.25 -3.23 5.63
CA PHE A 33 -6.37 -1.81 5.96
C PHE A 33 -6.36 -0.93 4.71
N VAL A 34 -5.41 -1.19 3.80
CA VAL A 34 -5.26 -0.45 2.54
C VAL A 34 -6.42 -0.71 1.60
N LEU A 35 -6.80 -1.97 1.38
CA LEU A 35 -7.88 -2.32 0.44
C LEU A 35 -9.25 -1.85 0.95
N GLY A 36 -9.54 -2.07 2.24
CA GLY A 36 -10.76 -1.59 2.88
C GLY A 36 -10.84 -0.06 2.88
N GLY A 37 -9.73 0.61 3.17
CA GLY A 37 -9.61 2.06 3.09
C GLY A 37 -9.80 2.61 1.67
N ALA A 38 -9.22 1.95 0.66
CA ALA A 38 -9.38 2.30 -0.74
C ALA A 38 -10.84 2.16 -1.21
N LEU A 39 -11.53 1.09 -0.79
CA LEU A 39 -12.97 0.90 -1.05
C LEU A 39 -13.76 2.05 -0.42
N GLY A 40 -13.54 2.34 0.86
CA GLY A 40 -14.21 3.42 1.57
C GLY A 40 -13.98 4.79 0.91
N PHE A 41 -12.74 5.10 0.53
CA PHE A 41 -12.38 6.33 -0.17
C PHE A 41 -13.09 6.47 -1.52
N THR A 42 -13.18 5.37 -2.26
CA THR A 42 -13.85 5.35 -3.57
C THR A 42 -15.35 5.60 -3.44
N LEU A 43 -15.98 4.97 -2.44
CA LEU A 43 -17.39 5.19 -2.11
C LEU A 43 -17.64 6.64 -1.67
N LEU A 44 -16.75 7.23 -0.87
CA LEU A 44 -16.84 8.63 -0.45
C LEU A 44 -16.82 9.60 -1.63
N LYS A 45 -15.97 9.35 -2.65
CA LYS A 45 -15.95 10.18 -3.86
C LYS A 45 -17.18 10.05 -4.73
N ASN A 46 -17.91 8.93 -4.64
CA ASN A 46 -19.17 8.65 -5.35
C ASN A 46 -19.14 9.00 -6.87
N ARG A 47 -18.03 8.66 -7.55
CA ARG A 47 -17.78 8.97 -8.97
C ARG A 47 -17.54 7.66 -9.74
N PRO A 48 -18.59 6.98 -10.22
CA PRO A 48 -18.48 5.64 -10.79
C PRO A 48 -17.65 5.58 -12.08
N GLN A 49 -17.58 6.65 -12.86
CA GLN A 49 -16.79 6.69 -14.11
C GLN A 49 -15.27 6.68 -13.88
N HIS A 50 -14.81 7.04 -12.68
CA HIS A 50 -13.38 7.07 -12.30
C HIS A 50 -13.10 6.13 -11.13
N MET A 51 -13.87 5.04 -11.00
CA MET A 51 -13.81 4.17 -9.83
C MET A 51 -12.42 3.56 -9.63
N ALA A 52 -11.79 3.06 -10.70
CA ALA A 52 -10.44 2.47 -10.64
C ALA A 52 -9.37 3.50 -10.24
N GLU A 53 -9.41 4.70 -10.80
CA GLU A 53 -8.49 5.79 -10.46
C GLU A 53 -8.66 6.24 -9.00
N ASN A 54 -9.91 6.45 -8.57
CA ASN A 54 -10.22 6.84 -7.20
C ASN A 54 -9.84 5.75 -6.19
N PHE A 55 -9.97 4.48 -6.56
CA PHE A 55 -9.51 3.35 -5.75
C PHE A 55 -7.99 3.33 -5.60
N GLY A 56 -7.24 3.55 -6.69
CA GLY A 56 -5.79 3.66 -6.64
C GLY A 56 -5.31 4.82 -5.76
N VAL A 57 -5.91 5.99 -5.91
CA VAL A 57 -5.63 7.17 -5.05
C VAL A 57 -5.98 6.86 -3.59
N GLY A 58 -7.12 6.23 -3.34
CA GLY A 58 -7.56 5.82 -2.01
C GLY A 58 -6.61 4.82 -1.36
N ALA A 59 -6.06 3.87 -2.13
CA ALA A 59 -5.08 2.91 -1.65
C ALA A 59 -3.78 3.57 -1.21
N VAL A 60 -3.26 4.56 -1.96
CA VAL A 60 -2.09 5.34 -1.54
C VAL A 60 -2.40 6.15 -0.29
N TYR A 61 -3.56 6.80 -0.24
CA TYR A 61 -3.98 7.60 0.90
C TYR A 61 -4.04 6.77 2.19
N PHE A 62 -4.72 5.63 2.15
CA PHE A 62 -4.78 4.71 3.29
C PHE A 62 -3.47 3.96 3.54
N GLY A 63 -2.60 3.80 2.54
CA GLY A 63 -1.24 3.32 2.75
C GLY A 63 -0.44 4.25 3.67
N TRP A 64 -0.48 5.55 3.41
CA TRP A 64 0.16 6.54 4.29
C TRP A 64 -0.49 6.62 5.68
N LEU A 65 -1.82 6.54 5.76
CA LEU A 65 -2.50 6.48 7.06
C LEU A 65 -2.12 5.22 7.84
N GLY A 66 -2.03 4.07 7.19
CA GLY A 66 -1.62 2.81 7.83
C GLY A 66 -0.20 2.91 8.38
N ALA A 67 0.72 3.53 7.64
CA ALA A 67 2.07 3.79 8.14
C ALA A 67 2.09 4.73 9.34
N LEU A 68 1.32 5.81 9.31
CA LEU A 68 1.20 6.71 10.47
C LEU A 68 0.65 5.98 11.70
N VAL A 69 -0.38 5.14 11.54
CA VAL A 69 -0.93 4.33 12.63
C VAL A 69 0.13 3.37 13.20
N GLY A 70 0.87 2.67 12.33
CA GLY A 70 1.95 1.77 12.74
C GLY A 70 3.06 2.50 13.50
N LEU A 71 3.50 3.66 13.00
CA LEU A 71 4.51 4.50 13.66
C LEU A 71 4.01 5.04 15.00
N ILE A 72 2.74 5.45 15.11
CA ILE A 72 2.13 5.87 16.38
C ILE A 72 2.09 4.71 17.37
N ALA A 73 1.78 3.48 16.92
CA ALA A 73 1.76 2.30 17.79
C ALA A 73 3.15 1.98 18.35
N ILE A 74 4.19 2.12 17.51
CA ILE A 74 5.59 1.96 17.92
C ILE A 74 5.95 3.08 18.90
N ALA A 75 5.77 4.36 18.51
CA ALA A 75 6.05 5.55 19.32
C ALA A 75 5.34 5.58 20.68
N GLY A 76 4.09 5.14 20.71
CA GLY A 76 3.27 5.05 21.92
C GLY A 76 3.60 3.84 22.80
N ASN A 77 4.62 3.04 22.43
CA ASN A 77 4.99 1.80 23.13
C ASN A 77 3.80 0.85 23.33
N ALA A 78 2.89 0.75 22.35
CA ALA A 78 1.63 0.03 22.49
C ALA A 78 1.81 -1.45 22.86
N PHE A 79 2.96 -2.04 22.51
CA PHE A 79 3.30 -3.44 22.75
C PHE A 79 4.48 -3.64 23.71
N GLY A 80 4.93 -2.60 24.42
CA GLY A 80 6.02 -2.73 25.41
C GLY A 80 7.41 -3.00 24.81
N ILE A 81 7.58 -2.75 23.51
CA ILE A 81 8.79 -3.04 22.71
C ILE A 81 9.71 -1.83 22.54
N TRP A 82 9.36 -0.68 23.11
CA TRP A 82 10.19 0.53 23.02
C TRP A 82 11.51 0.34 23.75
N GLY A 83 12.61 0.39 23.00
CA GLY A 83 13.97 0.13 23.50
C GLY A 83 14.51 -1.27 23.19
N ASP A 84 13.67 -2.18 22.69
CA ASP A 84 14.13 -3.48 22.16
C ASP A 84 14.29 -3.38 20.63
N VAL A 85 15.54 -3.16 20.20
CA VAL A 85 15.87 -3.03 18.77
C VAL A 85 15.50 -4.28 17.96
N ALA A 86 15.59 -5.46 18.58
CA ALA A 86 15.28 -6.72 17.90
C ALA A 86 13.78 -6.85 17.59
N ALA A 87 12.91 -6.33 18.47
CA ALA A 87 11.47 -6.31 18.27
C ALA A 87 10.98 -5.08 17.47
N MET A 88 11.70 -3.94 17.56
CA MET A 88 11.35 -2.72 16.85
C MET A 88 11.58 -2.82 15.34
N GLY A 89 12.63 -3.53 14.89
CA GLY A 89 12.93 -3.71 13.47
C GLY A 89 11.75 -4.30 12.68
N PRO A 90 11.21 -5.47 13.09
CA PRO A 90 10.02 -6.06 12.48
C PRO A 90 8.79 -5.15 12.55
N ALA A 91 8.54 -4.46 13.66
CA ALA A 91 7.41 -3.55 13.78
C ALA A 91 7.50 -2.37 12.80
N LEU A 92 8.69 -1.80 12.64
CA LEU A 92 8.96 -0.76 11.65
C LEU A 92 8.76 -1.28 10.23
N ALA A 93 9.26 -2.48 9.91
CA ALA A 93 9.05 -3.09 8.60
C ALA A 93 7.55 -3.22 8.29
N VAL A 94 6.76 -3.75 9.22
CA VAL A 94 5.29 -3.87 9.08
C VAL A 94 4.64 -2.49 8.89
N SER A 95 5.07 -1.46 9.62
CA SER A 95 4.53 -0.10 9.46
C SER A 95 4.76 0.50 8.06
N MET A 96 5.78 0.04 7.33
CA MET A 96 6.07 0.53 5.96
C MET A 96 5.28 -0.24 4.88
N LEU A 97 4.77 -1.44 5.19
CA LEU A 97 4.04 -2.27 4.23
C LEU A 97 2.75 -1.63 3.70
N PRO A 98 1.91 -0.94 4.51
CA PRO A 98 0.74 -0.24 4.01
C PRO A 98 1.06 0.72 2.85
N VAL A 99 2.18 1.45 2.92
CA VAL A 99 2.60 2.36 1.86
C VAL A 99 2.98 1.59 0.60
N LEU A 100 3.78 0.53 0.75
CA LEU A 100 4.17 -0.34 -0.37
C LEU A 100 2.95 -0.94 -1.06
N TYR A 101 2.00 -1.47 -0.29
CA TYR A 101 0.75 -2.02 -0.81
C TYR A 101 -0.11 -0.97 -1.47
N GLY A 102 -0.24 0.22 -0.88
CA GLY A 102 -0.99 1.34 -1.45
C GLY A 102 -0.50 1.72 -2.83
N TYR A 103 0.81 1.88 -3.00
CA TYR A 103 1.41 2.16 -4.32
C TYR A 103 1.29 0.97 -5.29
N THR A 104 1.46 -0.26 -4.80
CA THR A 104 1.32 -1.47 -5.65
C THR A 104 -0.09 -1.59 -6.21
N VAL A 105 -1.11 -1.36 -5.37
CA VAL A 105 -2.52 -1.33 -5.79
C VAL A 105 -2.75 -0.19 -6.79
N ASN A 106 -2.20 1.00 -6.52
CA ASN A 106 -2.35 2.14 -7.41
C ASN A 106 -1.75 1.90 -8.81
N LEU A 107 -0.59 1.23 -8.90
CA LEU A 107 0.00 0.84 -10.19
C LEU A 107 -0.94 -0.06 -11.00
N VAL A 108 -1.60 -1.02 -10.35
CA VAL A 108 -2.62 -1.86 -10.99
C VAL A 108 -3.80 -1.01 -11.44
N CYS A 109 -4.31 -0.13 -10.57
CA CYS A 109 -5.42 0.77 -10.88
C CYS A 109 -5.14 1.69 -12.07
N MET A 110 -3.93 2.24 -12.19
CA MET A 110 -3.53 3.07 -13.32
C MET A 110 -3.57 2.32 -14.66
N THR A 111 -3.30 1.02 -14.64
CA THR A 111 -3.35 0.20 -15.86
C THR A 111 -4.77 -0.15 -16.29
N ILE A 112 -5.65 -0.39 -15.32
CA ILE A 112 -7.05 -0.75 -15.55
C ILE A 112 -7.89 0.49 -15.82
N SER A 113 -7.52 1.65 -15.27
CA SER A 113 -8.22 2.91 -15.53
C SER A 113 -8.16 3.26 -17.02
N THR A 114 -9.30 3.11 -17.65
CA THR A 114 -9.58 3.61 -18.99
C THR A 114 -9.78 5.11 -18.87
N ALA A 115 -8.73 5.90 -19.06
CA ALA A 115 -8.93 7.33 -19.31
C ALA A 115 -9.84 7.46 -20.56
N PRO A 116 -11.02 8.09 -20.48
CA PRO A 116 -11.53 8.76 -21.66
C PRO A 116 -10.47 9.81 -22.00
N LYS A 117 -9.98 9.80 -23.25
CA LYS A 117 -9.22 10.93 -23.77
C LYS A 117 -10.06 12.18 -23.54
N ALA A 118 -9.61 13.07 -22.67
CA ALA A 118 -9.99 14.47 -22.79
C ALA A 118 -9.17 15.01 -23.96
N GLU A 119 -9.80 15.07 -25.13
CA GLU A 119 -9.35 15.93 -26.24
C GLU A 119 -9.55 17.40 -25.89
#